data_AF-A0A2U3CG14-F1
#
_entry.id   AF-A0A2U3CG14-F1
#
_cell.length_a   1.000
_cell.length_b   1.000
_cell.length_c   1.000
_cell.angle_alpha   90.00
_cell.angle_beta   90.00
_cell.angle_gamma   90.00
#
_symmetry.space_group_name_H-M   'P 1'
#
loop_
_entity.id
_entity.type
_entity.pdbx_description
1 polymer ?
#
loop_
_entity_poly.entity_id
_entity_poly.type
_entity_poly.pdbx_seq_one_letter_code
_entity_poly.pdbx_strand_id
1 'polypeptide(L)'
;MSKEQDANRHYDEVSCGGVPVFFHANKKPDYLLVLHNTPHKYWAFPKGRQNEGETYKQTAIREISEETGTNNFKIIKRLISDSIYIIKRCKRT
;
A
#
# COMPACT_ATOMS: atom_id res chain seq x y z
N MET A 1 -0.59 -38.15 -0.72
CA MET A 1 0.27 -37.48 0.27
C MET A 1 -0.38 -36.16 0.65
N SER A 2 -0.69 -36.06 1.94
CA SER A 2 -1.47 -35.09 2.73
C SER A 2 -1.93 -33.78 2.08
N LYS A 3 -3.26 -33.65 1.88
CA LYS A 3 -4.01 -32.38 1.74
C LYS A 3 -4.14 -31.59 3.07
N GLU A 4 -3.30 -31.91 4.05
CA GLU A 4 -3.47 -31.52 5.46
C GLU A 4 -2.40 -30.53 5.94
N GLN A 5 -1.35 -30.30 5.15
CA GLN A 5 -0.25 -29.38 5.49
C GLN A 5 -0.50 -27.93 5.01
N ASP A 6 -1.54 -27.66 4.23
CA ASP A 6 -1.83 -26.31 3.70
C ASP A 6 -2.66 -25.41 4.64
N ALA A 7 -3.16 -25.94 5.76
CA ALA A 7 -4.10 -25.22 6.64
C ALA A 7 -3.45 -24.19 7.59
N ASN A 8 -2.12 -24.11 7.66
CA ASN A 8 -1.39 -23.32 8.67
C ASN A 8 -0.45 -22.24 8.09
N ARG A 9 -0.63 -21.84 6.83
CA ARG A 9 0.13 -20.71 6.25
C ARG A 9 -0.37 -19.39 6.85
N HIS A 10 0.39 -18.85 7.80
CA HIS A 10 0.35 -17.43 8.12
C HIS A 10 0.76 -16.65 6.86
N TYR A 11 -0.20 -16.01 6.19
CA TYR A 11 0.09 -15.08 5.10
C TYR A 11 0.38 -13.72 5.71
N ASP A 12 1.66 -13.41 5.87
CA ASP A 12 2.10 -12.04 6.12
C ASP A 12 1.87 -11.25 4.82
N GLU A 13 0.78 -10.49 4.78
CA GLU A 13 0.51 -9.60 3.66
C GLU A 13 1.26 -8.29 3.87
N VAL A 14 2.31 -8.08 3.09
CA VAL A 14 3.03 -6.81 3.08
C VAL A 14 2.34 -5.85 2.12
N SER A 15 2.07 -4.64 2.61
CA SER A 15 1.62 -3.53 1.77
C SER A 15 2.64 -2.41 1.79
N CYS A 16 2.91 -1.84 0.62
CA CYS A 16 3.81 -0.70 0.45
C CYS A 16 3.10 0.43 -0.29
N GLY A 17 3.54 1.65 -0.06
CA GLY A 17 2.99 2.85 -0.68
C GLY A 17 3.82 4.07 -0.31
N GLY A 18 3.22 5.26 -0.44
CA GLY A 18 3.91 6.48 -0.09
C GLY A 18 2.98 7.64 0.22
N VAL A 19 3.58 8.75 0.67
CA VAL A 19 2.90 10.00 0.97
C VAL A 19 3.31 11.00 -0.11
N PRO A 20 2.49 11.22 -1.15
CA PRO A 20 2.83 12.19 -2.20
C PRO A 20 2.66 13.60 -1.64
N VAL A 21 3.69 14.44 -1.84
CA VAL A 21 3.75 15.81 -1.34
C VAL A 21 4.00 16.76 -2.50
N PHE A 22 3.14 17.76 -2.66
CA PHE A 22 3.31 18.84 -3.61
C PHE A 22 3.85 20.07 -2.88
N PHE A 23 5.04 20.51 -3.27
CA PHE A 23 5.67 21.70 -2.73
C PHE A 23 5.32 22.93 -3.57
N HIS A 24 4.97 24.01 -2.88
CA HIS A 24 4.59 25.28 -3.49
C HIS A 24 5.49 26.39 -2.98
N ALA A 25 5.86 27.34 -3.84
CA ALA A 25 6.62 28.52 -3.41
C ALA A 25 5.76 29.35 -2.44
N ASN A 26 6.30 29.60 -1.25
CA ASN A 26 5.69 30.43 -0.20
C ASN A 26 4.32 29.94 0.33
N LYS A 27 4.03 28.63 0.22
CA LYS A 27 2.81 28.04 0.79
C LYS A 27 3.12 26.73 1.51
N LYS A 28 2.16 26.29 2.32
CA LYS A 28 2.19 24.95 2.93
C LYS A 28 2.11 23.87 1.84
N PRO A 29 2.72 22.70 2.05
CA PRO A 29 2.63 21.60 1.09
C PRO A 29 1.22 21.01 1.06
N ASP A 30 0.81 20.54 -0.12
CA ASP A 30 -0.40 19.74 -0.29
C ASP A 30 -0.06 18.25 -0.32
N TYR A 31 -1.02 17.41 0.06
CA TYR A 31 -0.90 15.96 0.07
C TYR A 31 -1.93 15.33 -0.86
N LEU A 32 -1.52 14.27 -1.56
CA LEU A 32 -2.45 13.48 -2.37
C LEU A 32 -3.03 12.32 -1.55
N LEU A 33 -4.35 12.25 -1.52
CA LEU A 33 -5.09 11.10 -1.03
C LEU A 33 -5.90 10.50 -2.18
N VAL A 34 -6.02 9.18 -2.18
CA VAL A 34 -6.86 8.43 -3.10
C VAL A 34 -8.14 8.02 -2.38
N LEU A 35 -9.27 8.11 -3.09
CA LEU A 35 -10.57 7.67 -2.57
C LEU A 35 -10.80 6.23 -2.99
N HIS A 36 -10.75 5.30 -2.03
CA HIS A 36 -11.09 3.91 -2.31
C HIS A 36 -12.61 3.74 -2.39
N ASN A 37 -13.09 3.34 -3.57
CA ASN A 37 -14.51 3.13 -3.83
C ASN A 37 -14.95 1.72 -3.39
N THR A 38 -14.89 1.45 -2.09
CA THR A 38 -15.45 0.24 -1.47
C THR A 38 -16.81 0.56 -0.85
N PRO A 39 -17.60 -0.44 -0.38
CA PRO A 39 -18.86 -0.18 0.32
C PRO A 39 -18.74 0.83 1.47
N HIS A 40 -17.56 0.89 2.10
CA HIS A 40 -17.16 1.97 2.98
C HIS A 40 -16.13 2.83 2.24
N LYS A 41 -16.55 3.96 1.67
CA LYS A 41 -15.62 4.89 1.02
C LYS A 41 -14.66 5.46 2.06
N TYR A 42 -13.37 5.46 1.77
CA TYR A 42 -12.37 6.07 2.64
C TYR A 42 -11.25 6.72 1.83
N TRP A 43 -10.68 7.77 2.40
CA TRP A 43 -9.48 8.41 1.89
C TRP A 43 -8.26 7.75 2.50
N ALA A 44 -7.28 7.41 1.67
CA ALA A 44 -6.01 6.88 2.11
C ALA A 44 -4.88 7.45 1.26
N PHE A 45 -3.65 7.32 1.76
CA PHE A 45 -2.48 7.48 0.90
C PHE A 45 -2.39 6.33 -0.08
N PRO A 46 -1.80 6.53 -1.27
CA PRO A 46 -1.69 5.48 -2.26
C PRO A 46 -0.81 4.33 -1.76
N LYS A 47 -1.36 3.11 -1.78
CA LYS A 47 -0.70 1.89 -1.29
C LYS A 47 -1.41 0.62 -1.74
N GLY A 48 -0.63 -0.43 -1.94
CA GLY A 48 -1.18 -1.76 -2.19
C GLY A 48 -0.20 -2.88 -1.87
N ARG A 49 -0.55 -4.08 -2.33
CA ARG A 49 0.09 -5.33 -1.91
C ARG A 49 1.41 -5.51 -2.66
N GLN A 50 2.42 -6.01 -1.97
CA GLN A 50 3.66 -6.44 -2.60
C GLN A 50 3.42 -7.65 -3.50
N ASN A 51 3.86 -7.58 -4.76
CA ASN A 51 3.89 -8.75 -5.64
C ASN A 51 5.12 -9.60 -5.33
N GLU A 52 5.06 -10.89 -5.69
CA GLU A 52 6.19 -11.80 -5.53
C GLU A 52 7.42 -11.30 -6.29
N GLY A 53 8.56 -11.22 -5.61
CA GLY A 53 9.83 -10.76 -6.17
C GLY A 53 10.02 -9.23 -6.22
N GLU A 54 9.01 -8.42 -5.89
CA GLU A 54 9.20 -6.96 -5.78
C GLU A 54 9.98 -6.59 -4.52
N THR A 55 10.82 -5.56 -4.59
CA THR A 55 11.29 -4.86 -3.39
C THR A 55 10.20 -3.90 -2.88
N TYR A 56 10.20 -3.56 -1.59
CA TYR A 56 9.24 -2.59 -1.03
C TYR A 56 9.22 -1.24 -1.78
N LYS A 57 10.39 -0.81 -2.28
CA LYS A 57 10.52 0.41 -3.08
C LYS A 57 9.83 0.26 -4.44
N GLN A 58 10.02 -0.88 -5.11
CA GLN A 58 9.37 -1.16 -6.40
C GLN A 58 7.85 -1.21 -6.24
N THR A 59 7.35 -1.92 -5.22
CA THR A 59 5.92 -1.96 -4.91
C THR A 59 5.37 -0.56 -4.65
N ALA A 60 6.03 0.24 -3.81
CA ALA A 60 5.56 1.60 -3.53
C ALA A 60 5.50 2.49 -4.79
N ILE A 61 6.51 2.41 -5.66
CA ILE A 61 6.53 3.16 -6.93
C ILE A 61 5.37 2.71 -7.84
N ARG A 62 5.19 1.40 -7.98
CA ARG A 62 4.13 0.82 -8.81
C ARG A 62 2.74 1.23 -8.31
N GLU A 63 2.47 1.06 -7.02
CA GLU A 63 1.17 1.39 -6.41
C GLU A 63 0.83 2.89 -6.52
N ILE A 64 1.81 3.77 -6.27
CA ILE A 64 1.62 5.22 -6.50
C ILE A 64 1.25 5.46 -7.98
N SER A 65 1.97 4.83 -8.90
CA SER A 65 1.75 5.02 -10.33
C SER A 65 0.35 4.52 -10.77
N GLU A 66 -0.06 3.35 -10.30
CA GLU A 66 -1.36 2.73 -10.62
C GLU A 66 -2.54 3.54 -10.06
N GLU A 67 -2.47 4.01 -8.81
CA GLU A 67 -3.59 4.69 -8.16
C GLU A 67 -3.68 6.19 -8.49
N THR A 68 -2.56 6.81 -8.88
CA THR A 68 -2.51 8.26 -9.17
C THR A 68 -2.36 8.58 -10.65
N GLY A 69 -1.99 7.60 -11.47
CA GLY A 69 -1.73 7.78 -12.91
C GLY A 69 -0.48 8.58 -13.24
N THR A 70 0.39 8.88 -12.27
CA THR A 70 1.64 9.63 -12.51
C THR A 70 2.89 8.83 -12.16
N ASN A 71 3.87 8.89 -13.06
CA ASN A 71 5.22 8.36 -12.85
C ASN A 71 6.23 9.50 -12.61
N ASN A 72 5.78 10.75 -12.61
CA ASN A 72 6.63 11.93 -12.50
C ASN A 72 6.74 12.39 -11.04
N PHE A 73 7.57 11.70 -10.27
CA PHE A 73 7.83 12.04 -8.88
C PHE A 73 9.27 11.70 -8.48
N LYS A 74 9.74 12.34 -7.40
CA LYS A 74 11.06 12.09 -6.82
C LYS A 74 10.90 11.55 -5.41
N ILE A 75 11.57 10.43 -5.13
CA ILE A 75 11.64 9.90 -3.76
C ILE A 75 12.58 10.78 -2.94
N ILE A 76 12.02 11.46 -1.94
CA ILE A 76 12.75 12.38 -1.05
C ILE A 76 13.27 11.69 0.22
N LYS A 77 12.50 10.75 0.78
CA LYS A 77 12.80 10.09 2.04
C LYS A 77 12.10 8.74 2.11
N ARG A 78 12.80 7.71 2.60
CA ARG A 78 12.18 6.46 3.01
C ARG A 78 11.54 6.65 4.38
N LEU A 79 10.24 6.39 4.48
CA LEU A 79 9.55 6.32 5.76
C LEU A 79 9.64 4.88 6.27
N ILE A 80 9.98 4.70 7.54
CA ILE A 80 9.93 3.40 8.23
C ILE A 80 8.67 3.44 9.07
N SER A 81 7.64 2.71 8.65
CA SER A 81 6.39 2.56 9.39
C SER A 81 5.92 1.14 9.19
N ASP A 82 6.34 0.24 10.08
CA ASP A 82 5.85 -1.12 10.11
C ASP A 82 4.61 -1.14 11.02
N SER A 83 3.43 -1.23 10.40
CA SER A 83 2.18 -1.45 11.13
C SER A 83 1.71 -2.88 10.84
N ILE A 84 1.92 -3.78 11.80
CA ILE A 84 1.51 -5.18 11.68
C ILE A 84 0.06 -5.31 12.16
N TYR A 85 -0.84 -5.78 11.29
CA TYR A 85 -2.24 -6.08 11.64
C TYR A 85 -2.52 -7.57 11.41
N ILE A 86 -3.02 -8.26 12.44
CA ILE A 86 -3.47 -9.66 12.31
C ILE A 86 -4.95 -9.65 11.90
N ILE A 87 -5.22 -9.87 10.61
CA ILE A 87 -6.59 -9.97 10.09
C ILE A 87 -7.03 -11.43 10.09
N LYS A 88 -7.88 -11.83 11.05
CA LYS A 88 -8.57 -13.12 10.99
C LYS A 88 -9.73 -13.04 10.02
N ARG A 89 -9.60 -13.66 8.83
CA ARG A 89 -10.74 -13.85 7.92
C ARG A 89 -11.68 -14.89 8.50
N CYS A 90 -12.86 -14.47 8.98
CA CYS A 90 -13.95 -15.40 9.30
C CYS A 90 -14.55 -15.90 7.98
N LYS A 91 -14.56 -17.22 7.74
CA LYS A 91 -15.24 -17.80 6.58
C LYS A 91 -16.74 -17.59 6.75
N ARG A 92 -17.36 -16.82 5.86
CA ARG A 92 -18.83 -16.78 5.75
C ARG A 92 -19.28 -18.15 5.22
N THR A 93 -19.90 -18.94 6.10
CA THR A 93 -20.71 -20.11 5.74
C THR A 93 -22.04 -19.67 5.14
#